data_AF-A0A662XWE4-F1
#
_entry.id   AF-A0A662XWE4-F1
#
_cell.length_a   1.000
_cell.length_b   1.000
_cell.length_c   1.000
_cell.angle_alpha   90.00
_cell.angle_beta   90.00
_cell.angle_gamma   90.00
#
_symmetry.space_group_name_H-M   'P 1'
#
loop_
_entity.id
_entity.type
_entity.pdbx_description
1 polymer ?
#
loop_
_entity_poly.entity_id
_entity_poly.type
_entity_poly.pdbx_seq_one_letter_code
_entity_poly.pdbx_strand_id
1 'polypeptide(L)'
;MASVGAVVDAVFGSYDVKNAKQWRDEDLRHREQQKQWREDAILREYEWRKTDLEREARVVKLETEKLVIDARLKQLRAISQLSALLAGFTMCSLIELNIPDDISHPLLVLYGTVCCLELVFMLLCMLTCTLLLLALTRFVTHTLEGEVHKLSALELDEVSPFYDWWLKKCEREWVLAYQLFRLGASFFLLEVALLGWMRFSQPVATAIIMSVLSAFGILYSELSIASRWRYLVTLPEPSRPASSTA
;
A
#
# COMPACT_ATOMS: atom_id res chain seq x y z
N MET A 1 25.45 81.51 -56.03
CA MET A 1 24.98 80.14 -56.32
C MET A 1 25.82 79.04 -55.65
N ALA A 2 27.12 79.24 -55.36
CA ALA A 2 27.96 78.24 -54.68
C ALA A 2 27.58 77.96 -53.20
N SER A 3 26.96 78.91 -52.51
CA SER A 3 26.56 78.74 -51.10
C SER A 3 25.36 77.82 -50.89
N VAL A 4 24.45 77.72 -51.86
CA VAL A 4 23.25 76.88 -51.75
C VAL A 4 23.61 75.41 -51.95
N GLY A 5 24.51 75.09 -52.89
CA GLY A 5 24.99 73.72 -53.12
C GLY A 5 25.74 73.14 -51.90
N ALA A 6 26.59 73.94 -51.27
CA ALA A 6 27.33 73.51 -50.07
C ALA A 6 26.42 73.26 -48.85
N VAL A 7 25.35 74.06 -48.69
CA VAL A 7 24.36 73.85 -47.62
C VAL A 7 23.52 72.59 -47.89
N VAL A 8 23.16 72.34 -49.15
CA VAL A 8 22.42 71.17 -49.56
C VAL A 8 23.24 69.88 -49.38
N ASP A 9 24.52 69.86 -49.77
CA ASP A 9 25.42 68.73 -49.51
C ASP A 9 25.69 68.51 -48.02
N ALA A 10 25.81 69.57 -47.22
CA ALA A 10 25.95 69.44 -45.76
C ALA A 10 24.66 68.88 -45.12
N VAL A 11 23.49 69.28 -45.61
CA VAL A 11 22.20 68.76 -45.14
C VAL A 11 22.03 67.29 -45.54
N PHE A 12 22.29 66.92 -46.80
CA PHE A 12 22.24 65.52 -47.25
C PHE A 12 23.29 64.65 -46.56
N GLY A 13 24.53 65.12 -46.40
CA GLY A 13 25.55 64.41 -45.63
C GLY A 13 25.17 64.23 -44.15
N SER A 14 24.55 65.23 -43.53
CA SER A 14 24.05 65.11 -42.15
C SER A 14 22.87 64.13 -42.03
N TYR A 15 22.05 64.03 -43.07
CA TYR A 15 20.93 63.10 -43.16
C TYR A 15 21.42 61.66 -43.32
N ASP A 16 22.39 61.43 -44.22
CA ASP A 16 23.00 60.11 -44.42
C ASP A 16 23.72 59.60 -43.17
N VAL A 17 24.45 60.48 -42.48
CA VAL A 17 25.10 60.12 -41.20
C VAL A 17 24.06 59.78 -40.11
N LYS A 18 22.94 60.51 -40.05
CA LYS A 18 21.84 60.20 -39.13
C LYS A 18 21.17 58.87 -39.45
N ASN A 19 20.87 58.60 -40.73
CA ASN A 19 20.31 57.32 -41.16
C ASN A 19 21.27 56.15 -40.90
N ALA A 20 22.56 56.30 -41.20
CA ALA A 20 23.55 55.25 -40.95
C ALA A 20 23.76 54.97 -39.45
N LYS A 21 23.56 55.97 -38.58
CA LYS A 21 23.54 55.78 -37.13
C LYS A 21 22.24 55.09 -36.70
N GLN A 22 21.10 55.53 -37.20
CA GLN A 22 19.80 54.94 -36.90
C GLN A 22 19.74 53.46 -37.28
N TRP A 23 20.19 53.09 -38.47
CA TRP A 23 20.24 51.67 -38.90
C TRP A 23 21.17 50.83 -38.03
N ARG A 24 22.29 51.38 -37.56
CA ARG A 24 23.17 50.66 -36.63
C ARG A 24 22.52 50.47 -35.27
N ASP A 25 21.85 51.50 -34.75
CA ASP A 25 21.13 51.41 -33.48
C ASP A 25 19.95 50.42 -33.58
N GLU A 26 19.23 50.39 -34.70
CA GLU A 26 18.17 49.43 -35.00
C GLU A 26 18.70 47.99 -35.12
N ASP A 27 19.83 47.78 -35.81
CA ASP A 27 20.46 46.46 -35.93
C ASP A 27 20.99 45.94 -34.58
N LEU A 28 21.58 46.81 -33.77
CA LEU A 28 21.99 46.47 -32.40
C LEU A 28 20.79 46.04 -31.55
N ARG A 29 19.69 46.81 -31.56
CA ARG A 29 18.45 46.45 -30.84
C ARG A 29 17.86 45.15 -31.34
N HIS A 30 17.85 44.93 -32.66
CA HIS A 30 17.34 43.70 -33.25
C HIS A 30 18.15 42.48 -32.79
N ARG A 31 19.49 42.59 -32.73
CA ARG A 31 20.35 41.52 -32.19
C ARG A 31 20.13 41.27 -30.70
N GLU A 32 19.93 42.33 -29.92
CA GLU A 32 19.59 42.21 -28.50
C GLU A 32 18.25 41.50 -28.30
N GLN A 33 17.22 41.84 -29.08
CA GLN A 33 15.93 41.14 -29.08
C GLN A 33 16.06 39.68 -29.46
N GLN A 34 16.85 39.36 -30.50
CA GLN A 34 17.12 37.97 -30.87
C GLN A 34 17.83 37.19 -29.76
N LYS A 35 18.77 37.83 -29.05
CA LYS A 35 19.44 37.22 -27.91
C LYS A 35 18.45 36.95 -26.78
N GLN A 36 17.61 37.92 -26.45
CA GLN A 36 16.53 37.76 -25.46
C GLN A 36 15.58 36.63 -25.85
N TRP A 37 15.11 36.57 -27.11
CA TRP A 37 14.23 35.50 -27.56
C TRP A 37 14.87 34.11 -27.47
N ARG A 38 16.18 33.99 -27.69
CA ARG A 38 16.90 32.73 -27.51
C ARG A 38 16.98 32.34 -26.04
N GLU A 39 17.33 33.28 -25.18
CA GLU A 39 17.38 33.06 -23.73
C GLU A 39 16.00 32.67 -23.17
N ASP A 40 14.95 33.38 -23.55
CA ASP A 40 13.56 33.09 -23.18
C ASP A 40 13.06 31.75 -23.74
N ALA A 41 13.49 31.37 -24.95
CA ALA A 41 13.15 30.06 -25.51
C ALA A 41 13.79 28.93 -24.71
N ILE A 42 15.08 29.08 -24.34
CA ILE A 42 15.81 28.10 -23.53
C ILE A 42 15.19 27.99 -22.13
N LEU A 43 14.88 29.12 -21.50
CA LEU A 43 14.25 29.13 -20.17
C LEU A 43 12.88 28.46 -20.18
N ARG A 44 12.04 28.78 -21.17
CA ARG A 44 10.72 28.14 -21.31
C ARG A 44 10.83 26.64 -21.57
N GLU A 45 11.77 26.22 -22.41
CA GLU A 45 11.99 24.79 -22.66
C GLU A 45 12.48 24.07 -21.41
N TYR A 46 13.39 24.68 -20.66
CA TYR A 46 13.88 24.14 -19.39
C TYR A 46 12.76 24.03 -18.35
N GLU A 47 11.96 25.08 -18.18
CA GLU A 47 10.80 25.08 -17.27
C GLU A 47 9.78 24.02 -17.67
N TRP A 48 9.46 23.92 -18.98
CA TRP A 48 8.54 22.92 -19.49
C TRP A 48 9.04 21.51 -19.18
N ARG A 49 10.30 21.19 -19.51
CA ARG A 49 10.89 19.88 -19.21
C ARG A 49 10.92 19.58 -17.71
N LYS A 50 11.23 20.57 -16.87
CA LYS A 50 11.20 20.41 -15.42
C LYS A 50 9.80 20.04 -14.94
N THR A 51 8.78 20.76 -15.39
CA THR A 51 7.39 20.47 -15.00
C THR A 51 6.91 19.12 -15.52
N ASP A 52 7.41 18.68 -16.69
CA ASP A 52 7.06 17.39 -17.28
C ASP A 52 7.67 16.23 -16.49
N LEU A 53 8.97 16.30 -16.17
CA LEU A 53 9.65 15.34 -15.31
C LEU A 53 8.99 15.23 -13.93
N GLU A 54 8.59 16.35 -13.33
CA GLU A 54 7.87 16.35 -12.05
C GLU A 54 6.50 15.67 -12.14
N ARG A 55 5.82 15.75 -13.29
CA ARG A 55 4.54 15.05 -13.51
C ARG A 55 4.76 13.55 -13.70
N GLU A 56 5.73 13.17 -14.53
CA GLU A 56 6.09 11.77 -14.76
C GLU A 56 6.48 11.07 -13.45
N ALA A 57 7.33 11.70 -12.64
CA ALA A 57 7.74 11.17 -11.35
C ALA A 57 6.54 10.93 -10.41
N ARG A 58 5.57 11.87 -10.37
CA ARG A 58 4.35 11.71 -9.56
C ARG A 58 3.47 10.57 -10.04
N VAL A 59 3.33 10.39 -11.36
CA VAL A 59 2.57 9.27 -11.93
C VAL A 59 3.23 7.95 -11.57
N VAL A 60 4.53 7.82 -11.76
CA VAL A 60 5.30 6.61 -11.41
C VAL A 60 5.19 6.30 -9.92
N LYS A 61 5.31 7.31 -9.04
CA LYS A 61 5.15 7.13 -7.61
C LYS A 61 3.74 6.63 -7.26
N LEU A 62 2.72 7.25 -7.84
CA LEU A 62 1.33 6.86 -7.63
C LEU A 62 1.06 5.43 -8.08
N GLU A 63 1.61 5.01 -9.22
CA GLU A 63 1.52 3.62 -9.69
C GLU A 63 2.21 2.65 -8.73
N THR A 64 3.41 3.01 -8.26
CA THR A 64 4.17 2.21 -7.30
C THR A 64 3.38 2.01 -6.00
N GLU A 65 2.80 3.07 -5.45
CA GLU A 65 1.95 3.00 -4.25
C GLU A 65 0.70 2.14 -4.50
N LYS A 66 0.05 2.27 -5.67
CA LYS A 66 -1.09 1.43 -6.04
C LYS A 66 -0.72 -0.06 -6.11
N LEU A 67 0.48 -0.41 -6.59
CA LEU A 67 0.95 -1.80 -6.62
C LEU A 67 1.13 -2.38 -5.21
N VAL A 68 1.71 -1.61 -4.29
CA VAL A 68 1.87 -2.02 -2.89
C VAL A 68 0.50 -2.23 -2.24
N ILE A 69 -0.44 -1.31 -2.49
CA ILE A 69 -1.82 -1.43 -2.00
C ILE A 69 -2.53 -2.66 -2.57
N ASP A 70 -2.41 -2.91 -3.88
CA ASP A 70 -3.02 -4.08 -4.53
C ASP A 70 -2.46 -5.40 -3.97
N ALA A 71 -1.16 -5.45 -3.67
CA ALA A 71 -0.55 -6.61 -3.00
C ALA A 71 -1.19 -6.87 -1.63
N ARG A 72 -1.40 -5.82 -0.81
CA ARG A 72 -2.08 -5.93 0.50
C ARG A 72 -3.56 -6.30 0.36
N LEU A 73 -4.23 -5.75 -0.65
CA LEU A 73 -5.62 -6.07 -0.97
C LEU A 73 -5.78 -7.57 -1.30
N LYS A 74 -4.90 -8.10 -2.15
CA LYS A 74 -4.85 -9.53 -2.49
C LYS A 74 -4.61 -10.40 -1.25
N GLN A 75 -3.69 -9.99 -0.37
CA GLN A 75 -3.41 -10.70 0.88
C GLN A 75 -4.64 -10.76 1.80
N LEU A 76 -5.29 -9.62 2.05
CA LEU A 76 -6.51 -9.52 2.88
C LEU A 76 -7.65 -10.38 2.31
N ARG A 77 -7.84 -10.34 0.99
CA ARG A 77 -8.86 -11.13 0.30
C ARG A 77 -8.59 -12.63 0.38
N ALA A 78 -7.34 -13.05 0.25
CA ALA A 78 -6.99 -14.47 0.36
C ALA A 78 -7.27 -14.99 1.78
N ILE A 79 -6.90 -14.23 2.81
CA ILE A 79 -7.14 -14.62 4.20
C ILE A 79 -8.62 -14.67 4.52
N SER A 80 -9.41 -13.68 4.08
CA SER A 80 -10.86 -13.70 4.28
C SER A 80 -11.49 -14.92 3.60
N GLN A 81 -11.15 -15.19 2.34
CA GLN A 81 -11.64 -16.37 1.63
C GLN A 81 -11.27 -17.69 2.33
N LEU A 82 -10.05 -17.83 2.85
CA LEU A 82 -9.63 -19.00 3.60
C LEU A 82 -10.39 -19.16 4.92
N SER A 83 -10.60 -18.06 5.66
CA SER A 83 -11.39 -18.10 6.89
C SER A 83 -12.86 -18.47 6.65
N ALA A 84 -13.45 -18.01 5.54
CA ALA A 84 -14.80 -18.39 5.15
C ALA A 84 -14.89 -19.88 4.79
N LEU A 85 -13.88 -20.41 4.09
CA LEU A 85 -13.82 -21.83 3.73
C LEU A 85 -13.75 -22.72 4.97
N LEU A 86 -12.88 -22.39 5.93
CA LEU A 86 -12.71 -23.13 7.18
C LEU A 86 -14.00 -23.09 8.01
N ALA A 87 -14.60 -21.92 8.20
CA ALA A 87 -15.88 -21.79 8.88
C ALA A 87 -17.00 -22.59 8.19
N GLY A 88 -17.02 -22.60 6.85
CA GLY A 88 -17.96 -23.42 6.07
C GLY A 88 -17.75 -24.91 6.30
N PHE A 89 -16.51 -25.38 6.34
CA PHE A 89 -16.19 -26.77 6.63
C PHE A 89 -16.63 -27.18 8.03
N THR A 90 -16.34 -26.38 9.06
CA THR A 90 -16.79 -26.64 10.44
C THR A 90 -18.31 -26.70 10.53
N MET A 91 -19.03 -25.84 9.80
CA MET A 91 -20.49 -25.88 9.74
C MET A 91 -21.00 -27.19 9.09
N CYS A 92 -20.40 -27.61 7.97
CA CYS A 92 -20.75 -28.88 7.32
C CYS A 92 -20.46 -30.07 8.24
N SER A 93 -19.29 -30.09 8.86
CA SER A 93 -18.86 -31.10 9.85
C SER A 93 -19.89 -31.25 10.98
N LEU A 94 -20.40 -30.13 11.51
CA LEU A 94 -21.40 -30.12 12.57
C LEU A 94 -22.76 -30.71 12.15
N ILE A 95 -23.16 -30.54 10.89
CA ILE A 95 -24.45 -31.05 10.38
C ILE A 95 -24.34 -32.52 9.94
N GLU A 96 -23.20 -32.92 9.37
CA GLU A 96 -22.99 -34.26 8.84
C GLU A 96 -22.63 -35.30 9.92
N LEU A 97 -22.26 -34.85 11.12
CA LEU A 97 -21.97 -35.73 12.24
C LEU A 97 -23.21 -36.46 12.73
N ASN A 98 -23.33 -37.72 12.31
CA ASN A 98 -24.28 -38.65 12.90
C ASN A 98 -23.67 -39.22 14.19
N ILE A 99 -24.10 -38.70 15.33
CA ILE A 99 -23.57 -39.02 16.66
C ILE A 99 -24.18 -40.37 17.11
N PRO A 100 -23.40 -41.44 17.30
CA PRO A 100 -23.91 -42.66 17.90
C PRO A 100 -24.29 -42.43 19.38
N ASP A 101 -25.39 -43.05 19.82
CA ASP A 101 -26.01 -42.82 21.14
C ASP A 101 -25.12 -43.16 22.35
N ASP A 102 -23.99 -43.84 22.13
CA ASP A 102 -23.12 -44.40 23.18
C ASP A 102 -21.87 -43.55 23.49
N ILE A 103 -21.89 -42.26 23.11
CA ILE A 103 -20.75 -41.34 23.31
C ILE A 103 -20.80 -40.64 24.67
N SER A 104 -19.64 -40.51 25.30
CA SER A 104 -19.48 -39.75 26.54
C SER A 104 -19.88 -38.28 26.38
N HIS A 105 -20.88 -37.82 27.14
CA HIS A 105 -21.31 -36.42 27.21
C HIS A 105 -20.19 -35.37 27.30
N PRO A 106 -19.11 -35.52 28.10
CA PRO A 106 -18.07 -34.48 28.16
C PRO A 106 -17.32 -34.26 26.84
N LEU A 107 -17.15 -35.30 26.02
CA LEU A 107 -16.50 -35.19 24.71
C LEU A 107 -17.37 -34.41 23.73
N LEU A 108 -18.70 -34.62 23.79
CA LEU A 108 -19.67 -33.90 22.99
C LEU A 108 -19.70 -32.40 23.32
N VAL A 109 -19.69 -32.06 24.61
CA VAL A 109 -19.63 -30.66 25.06
C VAL A 109 -18.33 -30.02 24.59
N LEU A 110 -17.19 -30.70 24.78
CA LEU A 110 -15.88 -30.16 24.37
C LEU A 110 -15.84 -29.87 22.86
N TYR A 111 -16.27 -30.83 22.03
CA TYR A 111 -16.35 -30.65 20.58
C TYR A 111 -17.23 -29.45 20.20
N GLY A 112 -18.45 -29.37 20.75
CA GLY A 112 -19.35 -28.25 20.48
C GLY A 112 -18.74 -26.90 20.86
N THR A 113 -18.06 -26.82 22.01
CA THR A 113 -17.38 -25.58 22.43
C THR A 113 -16.24 -25.19 21.49
N VAL A 114 -15.45 -26.15 21.01
CA VAL A 114 -14.35 -25.91 20.07
C VAL A 114 -14.89 -25.43 18.72
N CYS A 115 -15.92 -26.07 18.17
CA CYS A 115 -16.57 -25.63 16.93
C CYS A 115 -17.13 -24.20 17.04
N CYS A 116 -17.82 -23.89 18.15
CA CYS A 116 -18.35 -22.55 18.37
C CYS A 116 -17.25 -21.50 18.46
N LEU A 117 -16.18 -21.77 19.21
CA LEU A 117 -15.03 -20.86 19.32
C LEU A 117 -14.35 -20.64 17.97
N GLU A 118 -14.14 -21.70 17.20
CA GLU A 118 -13.58 -21.59 15.87
C GLU A 118 -14.42 -20.69 14.95
N LEU A 119 -15.73 -20.95 14.87
CA LEU A 119 -16.64 -20.16 14.04
C LEU A 119 -16.61 -18.69 14.44
N VAL A 120 -16.59 -18.39 15.74
CA VAL A 120 -16.50 -17.00 16.23
C VAL A 120 -15.18 -16.36 15.82
N PHE A 121 -14.04 -17.04 15.98
CA PHE A 121 -12.74 -16.48 15.60
C PHE A 121 -12.61 -16.28 14.09
N MET A 122 -13.06 -17.24 13.27
CA MET A 122 -13.05 -17.12 11.82
C MET A 122 -13.99 -16.01 11.32
N LEU A 123 -15.16 -15.86 11.93
CA LEU A 123 -16.11 -14.80 11.59
C LEU A 123 -15.58 -13.41 11.99
N LEU A 124 -14.95 -13.26 13.15
CA LEU A 124 -14.30 -12.02 13.56
C LEU A 124 -13.11 -11.68 12.64
N CYS A 125 -12.31 -12.68 12.24
CA CYS A 125 -11.26 -12.50 11.23
C CYS A 125 -11.82 -12.03 9.89
N MET A 126 -12.89 -12.67 9.40
CA MET A 126 -13.60 -12.26 8.19
C MET A 126 -14.07 -10.81 8.26
N LEU A 127 -14.75 -10.43 9.34
CA LEU A 127 -15.29 -9.08 9.53
C LEU A 127 -14.19 -8.02 9.60
N THR A 128 -13.11 -8.29 10.34
CA THR A 128 -11.97 -7.36 10.41
C THR A 128 -11.28 -7.23 9.05
N CYS A 129 -11.09 -8.31 8.30
CA CYS A 129 -10.53 -8.26 6.94
C CYS A 129 -11.43 -7.50 5.96
N THR A 130 -12.76 -7.62 6.04
CA THR A 130 -13.68 -6.87 5.17
C THR A 130 -13.72 -5.38 5.52
N LEU A 131 -13.67 -5.02 6.80
CA LEU A 131 -13.55 -3.62 7.24
C LEU A 131 -12.23 -3.00 6.78
N LEU A 132 -11.11 -3.74 6.90
CA LEU A 132 -9.81 -3.32 6.37
C LEU A 132 -9.84 -3.15 4.84
N LEU A 133 -10.49 -4.08 4.12
CA LEU A 133 -10.66 -3.98 2.67
C LEU A 133 -11.47 -2.73 2.27
N LEU A 134 -12.52 -2.40 3.02
CA LEU A 134 -13.32 -1.20 2.80
C LEU A 134 -12.52 0.08 3.10
N ALA A 135 -11.74 0.10 4.18
CA ALA A 135 -10.86 1.22 4.51
C ALA A 135 -9.79 1.43 3.42
N LEU A 136 -9.20 0.33 2.92
CA LEU A 136 -8.18 0.35 1.88
C LEU A 136 -8.72 0.83 0.54
N THR A 137 -9.88 0.31 0.12
CA THR A 137 -10.53 0.74 -1.14
C THR A 137 -10.90 2.22 -1.09
N ARG A 138 -11.43 2.71 0.04
CA ARG A 138 -11.69 4.15 0.26
C ARG A 138 -10.41 4.98 0.20
N PHE A 139 -9.30 4.47 0.75
CA PHE A 139 -8.02 5.18 0.73
C PHE A 139 -7.50 5.35 -0.70
N VAL A 140 -7.54 4.27 -1.50
CA VAL A 140 -7.13 4.29 -2.91
C VAL A 140 -7.97 5.26 -3.73
N THR A 141 -9.29 5.29 -3.52
CA THR A 141 -10.18 6.10 -4.36
C THR A 141 -10.20 7.58 -4.00
N HIS A 142 -10.08 7.95 -2.72
CA HIS A 142 -10.33 9.34 -2.29
C HIS A 142 -9.14 10.07 -1.71
N THR A 143 -8.15 9.38 -1.14
CA THR A 143 -7.07 10.05 -0.40
C THR A 143 -5.71 9.86 -1.04
N LEU A 144 -5.44 8.75 -1.72
CA LEU A 144 -4.13 8.46 -2.30
C LEU A 144 -3.68 9.54 -3.28
N GLU A 145 -4.53 9.90 -4.23
CA GLU A 145 -4.22 10.93 -5.23
C GLU A 145 -3.99 12.29 -4.56
N GLY A 146 -4.83 12.66 -3.60
CA GLY A 146 -4.71 13.92 -2.87
C GLY A 146 -3.45 14.03 -2.02
N GLU A 147 -3.01 12.93 -1.39
CA GLU A 147 -1.77 12.91 -0.62
C GLU A 147 -0.54 12.97 -1.53
N VAL A 148 -0.49 12.17 -2.62
CA VAL A 148 0.63 12.20 -3.58
C VAL A 148 0.77 13.57 -4.25
N HIS A 149 -0.33 14.28 -4.51
CA HIS A 149 -0.27 15.64 -5.07
C HIS A 149 0.28 16.69 -4.10
N LYS A 150 0.20 16.46 -2.78
CA LYS A 150 0.72 17.39 -1.76
C LYS A 150 2.21 17.20 -1.49
N LEU A 151 2.80 16.05 -1.86
CA LEU A 151 4.22 15.79 -1.65
C LEU A 151 5.05 16.73 -2.53
N SER A 152 6.12 17.30 -1.93
CA SER A 152 7.10 18.05 -2.69
C SER A 152 7.97 17.13 -3.56
N ALA A 153 8.63 17.68 -4.58
CA ALA A 153 9.50 16.91 -5.48
C ALA A 153 10.65 16.19 -4.77
N LEU A 154 11.06 16.66 -3.58
CA LEU A 154 12.14 16.08 -2.78
C LEU A 154 11.64 14.95 -1.86
N GLU A 155 10.40 15.06 -1.37
CA GLU A 155 9.75 14.05 -0.51
C GLU A 155 9.20 12.87 -1.31
N LEU A 156 9.07 13.02 -2.64
CA LEU A 156 8.46 12.04 -3.53
C LEU A 156 9.21 10.69 -3.53
N ASP A 157 10.53 10.71 -3.37
CA ASP A 157 11.35 9.49 -3.33
C ASP A 157 11.44 8.88 -1.92
N GLU A 158 11.42 9.70 -0.87
CA GLU A 158 11.65 9.24 0.50
C GLU A 158 10.39 8.74 1.22
N VAL A 159 9.25 9.38 1.01
CA VAL A 159 8.05 9.14 1.81
C VAL A 159 7.06 8.23 1.05
N SER A 160 6.54 7.22 1.75
CA SER A 160 5.41 6.40 1.26
C SER A 160 4.14 6.77 2.04
N PRO A 161 3.21 7.56 1.44
CA PRO A 161 2.00 8.02 2.14
C PRO A 161 1.07 6.86 2.52
N PHE A 162 1.09 5.75 1.77
CA PHE A 162 0.34 4.55 2.12
C PHE A 162 0.88 3.91 3.41
N TYR A 163 2.20 3.75 3.52
CA TYR A 163 2.81 3.08 4.67
C TYR A 163 2.52 3.82 5.98
N ASP A 164 2.65 5.14 5.98
CA ASP A 164 2.37 5.98 7.15
C ASP A 164 0.90 5.91 7.58
N TRP A 165 -0.01 5.94 6.61
CA TRP A 165 -1.45 5.81 6.87
C TRP A 165 -1.78 4.42 7.42
N TRP A 166 -1.21 3.37 6.83
CA TRP A 166 -1.43 1.98 7.22
C TRP A 166 -0.93 1.73 8.64
N LEU A 167 0.30 2.17 8.97
CA LEU A 167 0.89 2.00 10.30
C LEU A 167 0.04 2.65 11.39
N LYS A 168 -0.50 3.86 11.13
CA LYS A 168 -1.29 4.62 12.10
C LYS A 168 -2.69 4.07 12.32
N LYS A 169 -3.35 3.52 11.28
CA LYS A 169 -4.78 3.19 11.33
C LYS A 169 -5.10 1.71 11.20
N CYS A 170 -4.32 0.96 10.44
CA CYS A 170 -4.69 -0.39 10.00
C CYS A 170 -3.80 -1.48 10.60
N GLU A 171 -2.53 -1.19 10.92
CA GLU A 171 -1.57 -2.20 11.36
C GLU A 171 -2.05 -2.98 12.60
N ARG A 172 -2.60 -2.28 13.59
CA ARG A 172 -3.12 -2.92 14.80
C ARG A 172 -4.27 -3.88 14.50
N GLU A 173 -5.25 -3.44 13.73
CA GLU A 173 -6.42 -4.25 13.37
C GLU A 173 -6.02 -5.44 12.49
N TRP A 174 -5.04 -5.23 11.60
CA TRP A 174 -4.46 -6.30 10.79
C TRP A 174 -3.77 -7.37 11.63
N VAL A 175 -2.94 -6.98 12.59
CA VAL A 175 -2.27 -7.93 13.50
C VAL A 175 -3.30 -8.70 14.31
N LEU A 176 -4.36 -8.04 14.80
CA LEU A 176 -5.46 -8.71 15.49
C LEU A 176 -6.20 -9.71 14.58
N ALA A 177 -6.54 -9.32 13.35
CA ALA A 177 -7.17 -10.20 12.38
C ALA A 177 -6.32 -11.45 12.10
N TYR A 178 -5.00 -11.26 11.93
CA TYR A 178 -4.06 -12.35 11.73
C TYR A 178 -3.96 -13.28 12.94
N GLN A 179 -3.95 -12.73 14.16
CA GLN A 179 -3.96 -13.53 15.39
C GLN A 179 -5.25 -14.33 15.53
N LEU A 180 -6.41 -13.74 15.22
CA LEU A 180 -7.70 -14.42 15.21
C LEU A 180 -7.74 -15.55 14.19
N PHE A 181 -7.25 -15.32 12.97
CA PHE A 181 -7.11 -16.35 11.94
C PHE A 181 -6.28 -17.53 12.43
N ARG A 182 -5.14 -17.25 13.06
CA ARG A 182 -4.23 -18.28 13.58
C ARG A 182 -4.85 -19.09 14.71
N LEU A 183 -5.51 -18.43 15.65
CA LEU A 183 -6.24 -19.10 16.74
C LEU A 183 -7.35 -19.97 16.17
N GLY A 184 -8.15 -19.45 15.23
CA GLY A 184 -9.19 -20.21 14.53
C GLY A 184 -8.61 -21.45 13.84
N ALA A 185 -7.56 -21.30 13.05
CA ALA A 185 -6.93 -22.43 12.35
C ALA A 185 -6.39 -23.51 13.32
N SER A 186 -5.97 -23.12 14.52
CA SER A 186 -5.55 -24.05 15.56
C SER A 186 -6.74 -24.80 16.17
N PHE A 187 -7.87 -24.11 16.39
CA PHE A 187 -9.12 -24.75 16.80
C PHE A 187 -9.67 -25.70 15.74
N PHE A 188 -9.53 -25.40 14.46
CA PHE A 188 -9.89 -26.30 13.36
C PHE A 188 -9.14 -27.64 13.43
N LEU A 189 -7.81 -27.60 13.64
CA LEU A 189 -7.02 -28.82 13.77
C LEU A 189 -7.41 -29.61 15.03
N LEU A 190 -7.81 -28.92 16.10
CA LEU A 190 -8.34 -29.54 17.31
C LEU A 190 -9.73 -30.16 17.07
N GLU A 191 -10.60 -29.49 16.31
CA GLU A 191 -11.90 -30.03 15.87
C GLU A 191 -11.68 -31.35 15.13
N VAL A 192 -10.78 -31.39 14.14
CA VAL A 192 -10.47 -32.60 13.37
C VAL A 192 -9.95 -33.73 14.27
N ALA A 193 -9.15 -33.41 15.30
CA ALA A 193 -8.70 -34.41 16.28
C ALA A 193 -9.88 -34.97 17.08
N LEU A 194 -10.77 -34.11 17.59
CA LEU A 194 -11.96 -34.50 18.35
C LEU A 194 -12.96 -35.30 17.49
N LEU A 195 -13.13 -34.92 16.23
CA LEU A 195 -13.94 -35.65 15.25
C LEU A 195 -13.45 -37.09 15.07
N GLY A 196 -12.12 -37.29 15.05
CA GLY A 196 -11.52 -38.62 15.00
C GLY A 196 -11.95 -39.50 16.18
N TRP A 197 -12.01 -38.93 17.38
CA TRP A 197 -12.47 -39.63 18.59
C TRP A 197 -13.97 -39.94 18.57
N MET A 198 -14.79 -39.04 18.02
CA MET A 198 -16.23 -39.27 17.90
C MET A 198 -16.56 -40.35 16.88
N ARG A 199 -15.89 -40.35 15.72
CA ARG A 199 -16.25 -41.20 14.59
C ARG A 199 -15.62 -42.59 14.60
N PHE A 200 -14.40 -42.72 15.12
CA PHE A 200 -13.61 -43.96 15.06
C PHE A 200 -13.39 -44.62 16.44
N SER A 201 -14.42 -44.63 17.28
CA SER A 201 -14.39 -45.29 18.59
C SER A 201 -13.93 -46.77 18.53
N GLN A 202 -14.14 -47.48 17.42
CA GLN A 202 -13.75 -48.89 17.28
C GLN A 202 -12.25 -49.10 17.01
N PRO A 203 -11.61 -48.54 15.96
CA PRO A 203 -10.15 -48.57 15.84
C PRO A 203 -9.52 -47.37 16.56
N VAL A 204 -9.30 -47.47 17.88
CA VAL A 204 -8.64 -46.43 18.70
C VAL A 204 -7.32 -45.94 18.08
N ALA A 205 -6.62 -46.82 17.34
CA ALA A 205 -5.40 -46.49 16.61
C ALA A 205 -5.57 -45.33 15.60
N THR A 206 -6.68 -45.24 14.88
CA THR A 206 -6.89 -44.16 13.90
C THR A 206 -7.14 -42.82 14.57
N ALA A 207 -7.90 -42.80 15.67
CA ALA A 207 -8.12 -41.60 16.48
C ALA A 207 -6.80 -41.07 17.08
N ILE A 208 -5.93 -41.96 17.55
CA ILE A 208 -4.58 -41.59 18.03
C ILE A 208 -3.76 -40.97 16.90
N ILE A 209 -3.71 -41.59 15.71
CA ILE A 209 -2.95 -41.07 14.57
C ILE A 209 -3.45 -39.68 14.16
N MET A 210 -4.77 -39.48 14.06
CA MET A 210 -5.36 -38.17 13.76
C MET A 210 -4.97 -37.12 14.80
N SER A 211 -5.03 -37.46 16.08
CA SER A 211 -4.64 -36.56 17.18
C SER A 211 -3.17 -36.15 17.10
N VAL A 212 -2.29 -37.12 16.83
CA VAL A 212 -0.84 -36.88 16.71
C VAL A 212 -0.55 -35.99 15.51
N LEU A 213 -1.17 -36.25 14.35
CA LEU A 213 -1.01 -35.42 13.15
C LEU A 213 -1.54 -33.99 13.37
N SER A 214 -2.70 -33.82 14.01
CA SER A 214 -3.22 -32.51 14.38
C SER A 214 -2.28 -31.78 15.35
N ALA A 215 -1.73 -32.48 16.35
CA ALA A 215 -0.77 -31.89 17.29
C ALA A 215 0.52 -31.42 16.59
N PHE A 216 1.05 -32.23 15.65
CA PHE A 216 2.18 -31.81 14.80
C PHE A 216 1.81 -30.62 13.91
N GLY A 217 0.59 -30.57 13.37
CA GLY A 217 0.09 -29.43 12.61
C GLY A 217 0.05 -28.14 13.43
N ILE A 218 -0.46 -28.20 14.65
CA ILE A 218 -0.50 -27.06 15.59
C ILE A 218 0.92 -26.62 15.96
N LEU A 219 1.78 -27.57 16.33
CA LEU A 219 3.19 -27.28 16.66
C LEU A 219 3.92 -26.66 15.47
N TYR A 220 3.72 -27.18 14.26
CA TYR A 220 4.30 -26.62 13.05
C TYR A 220 3.78 -25.20 12.80
N SER A 221 2.49 -24.94 12.97
CA SER A 221 1.89 -23.61 12.85
C SER A 221 2.55 -22.63 13.82
N GLU A 222 2.59 -22.96 15.11
CA GLU A 222 3.15 -22.07 16.14
C GLU A 222 4.68 -21.90 16.01
N LEU A 223 5.43 -22.97 15.71
CA LEU A 223 6.88 -22.92 15.57
C LEU A 223 7.33 -22.23 14.27
N SER A 224 6.65 -22.48 13.15
CA SER A 224 6.97 -21.80 11.89
C SER A 224 6.74 -20.29 11.99
N ILE A 225 5.69 -19.88 12.72
CA ILE A 225 5.36 -18.48 12.96
C ILE A 225 6.35 -17.84 13.94
N ALA A 226 6.64 -18.51 15.06
CA ALA A 226 7.61 -18.03 16.06
C ALA A 226 9.05 -17.92 15.51
N SER A 227 9.43 -18.77 14.55
CA SER A 227 10.78 -18.79 13.98
C SER A 227 10.97 -17.85 12.78
N ARG A 228 9.99 -17.76 11.87
CA ARG A 228 10.14 -16.99 10.63
C ARG A 228 9.57 -15.58 10.68
N TRP A 229 8.59 -15.32 11.55
CA TRP A 229 7.77 -14.11 11.48
C TRP A 229 7.85 -13.22 12.72
N ARG A 230 8.70 -13.57 13.68
CA ARG A 230 8.90 -12.81 14.93
C ARG A 230 9.25 -11.33 14.70
N TYR A 231 9.99 -11.04 13.62
CA TYR A 231 10.36 -9.69 13.20
C TYR A 231 9.17 -8.87 12.66
N LEU A 232 8.12 -9.51 12.15
CA LEU A 232 6.94 -8.82 11.59
C LEU A 232 5.87 -8.50 12.64
N VAL A 233 5.94 -9.12 13.82
CA VAL A 233 5.00 -8.89 14.93
C VAL A 233 5.54 -7.87 15.94
N THR A 234 6.84 -7.58 15.90
CA THR A 234 7.42 -6.52 16.72
C THR A 234 7.06 -5.19 16.08
N LEU A 235 6.13 -4.44 16.68
CA LEU A 235 5.85 -3.06 16.28
C LEU A 235 7.19 -2.28 16.24
N PRO A 236 7.45 -1.46 15.22
CA PRO A 236 8.51 -0.47 15.30
C PRO A 236 8.23 0.40 16.53
N GLU A 237 9.15 0.44 17.49
CA GLU A 237 9.04 1.39 18.60
C GLU A 237 8.94 2.80 18.02
N PRO A 238 7.99 3.64 18.46
CA PRO A 238 7.94 5.02 18.04
C PRO A 238 9.27 5.67 18.41
N SER A 239 10.00 6.15 17.40
CA SER A 239 11.21 6.93 17.58
C SER A 239 10.89 8.11 18.50
N ARG A 240 11.31 8.02 19.77
CA ARG A 240 11.28 9.15 20.69
C ARG A 240 12.07 10.28 20.00
N PRO A 241 11.50 11.48 19.84
CA PRO A 241 12.29 12.61 19.35
C PRO A 241 13.46 12.78 20.31
N ALA A 242 14.68 12.73 19.75
CA ALA A 242 15.88 13.02 20.51
C ALA A 242 15.70 14.40 21.13
N SER A 243 15.54 14.44 22.45
CA SER A 243 15.51 15.69 23.19
C SER A 243 16.83 16.40 22.94
N SER A 244 16.81 17.40 22.06
CA SER A 244 17.88 18.36 21.87
C SER A 244 18.08 19.09 23.19
N THR A 245 19.03 18.61 23.97
CA THR A 245 19.63 19.34 25.08
C THR A 245 20.96 19.85 24.57
N ALA A 246 20.95 21.12 24.14
CA ALA A 246 22.11 21.98 24.00
C ALA A 246 21.63 23.41 24.32
#